data_AF-A0AAJ6NSS9-F1
#
_entry.id   AF-A0AAJ6NSS9-F1
#
_cell.length_a   1.000
_cell.length_b   1.000
_cell.length_c   1.000
_cell.angle_alpha   90.00
_cell.angle_beta   90.00
_cell.angle_gamma   90.00
#
_symmetry.space_group_name_H-M   'P 1'
#
loop_
_entity.id
_entity.type
_entity.pdbx_description
1 polymer ?
#
loop_
_entity_poly.entity_id
_entity_poly.type
_entity_poly.pdbx_seq_one_letter_code
_entity_poly.pdbx_strand_id
1 'polypeptide(L)'
;MQIKTISYKRIFNAGNYESKHLEMFAEVYEEDDIETETSHLMETVERKIREDASEQLKQELSELKKERRKLLEAIEQLQKEKDKLTGTEEPNPDEIPFDSSASLSNF
;
A
#
# COMPACT_ATOMS: atom_id res chain seq x y z
N MET A 1 4.01 51.11 14.16
CA MET A 1 3.69 49.72 14.44
C MET A 1 4.64 48.85 13.65
N GLN A 2 5.59 48.20 14.29
CA GLN A 2 6.55 47.33 13.62
C GLN A 2 6.06 45.88 13.75
N ILE A 3 5.79 45.22 12.62
CA ILE A 3 5.48 43.80 12.59
C ILE A 3 6.76 43.05 12.25
N LYS A 4 7.07 42.00 13.00
CA LYS A 4 8.17 41.08 12.73
C LYS A 4 7.57 39.77 12.22
N THR A 5 8.24 39.11 11.28
CA THR A 5 7.83 37.79 10.81
C THR A 5 8.83 36.76 11.34
N ILE A 6 8.30 35.71 11.97
CA ILE A 6 9.08 34.52 12.32
C ILE A 6 8.68 33.37 11.40
N SER A 7 9.65 32.53 11.06
CA SER A 7 9.45 31.36 10.21
C SER A 7 10.15 30.17 10.85
N TYR A 8 9.49 29.01 10.83
CA TYR A 8 10.09 27.78 11.30
C TYR A 8 9.85 26.66 10.28
N LYS A 9 10.93 25.96 9.93
CA LYS A 9 10.94 24.86 8.97
C LYS A 9 11.43 23.59 9.65
N ARG A 10 10.61 22.53 9.57
CA ARG A 10 10.97 21.19 10.02
C ARG A 10 11.11 20.24 8.84
N ILE A 11 12.21 19.49 8.86
CA ILE A 11 12.47 18.39 7.92
C ILE A 11 12.33 17.08 8.69
N PHE A 12 11.44 16.22 8.22
CA PHE A 12 11.21 14.88 8.76
C PHE A 12 11.68 13.85 7.74
N ASN A 13 12.70 13.07 8.12
CA ASN A 13 13.25 12.00 7.27
C ASN A 13 12.49 10.71 7.54
N ALA A 14 11.80 10.20 6.52
CA ALA A 14 10.99 8.98 6.64
C ALA A 14 11.81 7.68 6.47
N GLY A 15 13.13 7.77 6.21
CA GLY A 15 14.04 6.62 6.13
C GLY A 15 14.03 5.88 4.77
N ASN A 16 13.12 6.23 3.86
CA ASN A 16 12.97 5.67 2.51
C ASN A 16 13.51 6.61 1.41
N TYR A 17 14.49 7.47 1.74
CA TYR A 17 14.96 8.59 0.90
C TYR A 17 13.90 9.68 0.62
N GLU A 18 12.70 9.57 1.18
CA GLU A 18 11.73 10.66 1.17
C GLU A 18 11.91 11.53 2.42
N SER A 19 11.88 12.84 2.19
CA SER A 19 11.90 13.85 3.24
C SER A 19 10.62 14.67 3.15
N LYS A 20 9.93 14.80 4.27
CA LYS A 20 8.82 15.74 4.42
C LYS A 20 9.33 17.05 4.95
N HIS A 21 8.80 18.14 4.40
CA HIS A 21 9.12 19.50 4.78
C HIS A 21 7.83 20.18 5.19
N LEU A 22 7.82 20.79 6.36
CA LEU A 22 6.75 21.68 6.79
C LEU A 22 7.38 22.99 7.22
N GLU A 23 6.90 24.08 6.64
CA GLU A 23 7.33 25.44 6.95
C GLU A 23 6.09 26.28 7.23
N MET A 24 6.12 27.01 8.34
CA MET A 24 5.05 27.92 8.73
C MET A 24 5.63 29.27 9.12
N PHE A 25 4.82 30.30 8.93
CA PHE A 25 5.13 31.69 9.21
C PHE A 25 4.13 32.21 10.24
N ALA A 26 4.62 33.08 11.13
CA ALA A 26 3.78 33.84 12.04
C ALA A 26 4.21 35.30 12.05
N GLU A 27 3.25 36.19 12.17
CA GLU A 27 3.46 37.62 12.39
C GLU A 27 3.45 37.87 13.90
N VAL A 28 4.46 38.59 14.39
CA VAL A 28 4.68 38.90 15.80
C VAL A 28 4.68 40.41 15.94
N TYR A 29 3.85 40.92 16.84
CA TYR A 29 3.76 42.34 17.16
C TYR A 29 4.88 42.75 18.11
N GLU A 30 5.13 44.06 18.20
CA GLU A 30 6.22 44.61 19.01
C GLU A 30 6.04 44.37 20.52
N GLU A 31 4.79 44.19 20.97
CA GLU A 31 4.43 43.94 22.37
C GLU A 31 4.46 42.44 22.73
N ASP A 32 4.54 41.56 21.72
CA ASP A 32 4.53 40.12 21.93
C ASP A 32 5.91 39.62 22.40
N ASP A 33 5.89 38.61 23.26
CA ASP A 33 7.10 37.89 23.62
C ASP A 33 7.53 36.96 22.47
N ILE A 34 8.60 37.37 21.78
CA ILE A 34 9.18 36.65 20.64
C ILE A 34 9.54 35.20 21.02
N GLU A 35 10.01 34.94 22.24
CA GLU A 35 10.40 33.59 22.65
C GLU A 35 9.18 32.68 22.78
N THR A 36 8.10 33.20 23.36
CA THR A 36 6.82 32.50 23.48
C THR A 36 6.21 32.22 22.10
N GLU A 37 6.11 33.22 21.23
CA GLU A 37 5.56 33.06 19.88
C GLU A 37 6.38 32.09 19.01
N THR A 38 7.70 32.14 19.14
CA THR A 38 8.58 31.17 18.47
C THR A 38 8.35 29.75 18.99
N SER A 39 8.20 29.58 20.31
CA SER A 39 7.94 28.27 20.92
C SER A 39 6.60 27.69 20.45
N HIS A 40 5.55 28.51 20.37
CA HIS A 40 4.25 28.10 19.84
C HIS A 40 4.31 27.70 18.37
N LEU A 41 5.03 28.46 17.54
CA LEU A 41 5.22 28.14 16.13
C LEU A 41 5.96 26.81 15.97
N MET A 42 7.03 26.60 16.74
CA MET A 42 7.80 25.36 16.74
C MET A 42 6.95 24.16 17.12
N GLU A 43 6.21 24.25 18.23
CA GLU A 43 5.33 23.16 18.69
C GLU A 43 4.28 22.83 17.63
N THR A 44 3.69 23.85 17.00
CA THR A 44 2.67 23.68 15.97
C THR A 44 3.20 22.93 14.76
N VAL A 45 4.37 23.34 14.24
CA VAL A 45 5.00 22.69 13.09
C VAL A 45 5.43 21.26 13.44
N GLU A 46 6.02 21.04 14.62
CA GLU A 46 6.42 19.71 15.08
C GLU A 46 5.24 18.75 15.25
N ARG A 47 4.14 19.23 15.81
CA ARG A 47 2.91 18.44 15.94
C ARG A 47 2.32 18.13 14.57
N LYS A 48 2.19 19.13 13.69
CA LYS A 48 1.54 18.96 12.39
C LYS A 48 2.32 18.02 11.47
N ILE A 49 3.64 18.15 11.38
CA ILE A 49 4.43 17.27 10.52
C ILE A 49 4.35 15.79 10.97
N ARG A 50 4.19 15.53 12.28
CA ARG A 50 4.01 14.18 12.83
C ARG A 50 2.60 13.64 12.62
N GLU A 51 1.58 14.47 12.81
CA GLU A 51 0.18 14.13 12.52
C GLU A 51 0.03 13.73 11.04
N ASP A 52 0.51 14.57 10.13
CA ASP A 52 0.44 14.33 8.69
C ASP A 52 1.21 13.06 8.27
N ALA A 53 2.35 12.78 8.90
CA ALA A 53 3.09 11.54 8.70
C ALA A 53 2.29 10.32 9.18
N SER A 54 1.68 10.39 10.36
CA SER A 54 0.88 9.30 10.92
C SER A 54 -0.37 9.01 10.08
N GLU A 55 -1.06 10.05 9.61
CA GLU A 55 -2.27 9.90 8.81
C GLU A 55 -1.97 9.27 7.44
N GLN A 56 -0.91 9.71 6.77
CA GLN A 56 -0.50 9.10 5.50
C GLN A 56 -0.14 7.63 5.66
N LEU A 57 0.64 7.27 6.69
CA LEU A 57 0.98 5.87 6.97
C LEU A 57 -0.28 5.02 7.23
N LYS A 58 -1.29 5.57 7.92
CA LYS A 58 -2.56 4.87 8.15
C LYS A 58 -3.35 4.66 6.87
N GLN A 59 -3.37 5.66 5.98
CA GLN A 59 -4.03 5.57 4.67
C GLN A 59 -3.36 4.51 3.81
N GLU A 60 -2.04 4.58 3.65
CA GLU A 60 -1.26 3.61 2.87
C GLU A 60 -1.45 2.18 3.40
N LEU A 61 -1.38 1.99 4.72
CA LEU A 61 -1.60 0.68 5.34
C LEU A 61 -3.02 0.15 5.10
N SER A 62 -4.02 1.02 5.05
CA SER A 62 -5.40 0.66 4.72
C SER A 62 -5.53 0.24 3.25
N GLU A 63 -4.90 0.97 2.34
CA GLU A 63 -4.89 0.68 0.91
C GLU A 63 -4.17 -0.64 0.61
N LEU A 64 -2.97 -0.83 1.14
CA LEU A 64 -2.20 -2.07 1.00
C LEU A 64 -2.97 -3.28 1.54
N LYS A 65 -3.71 -3.13 2.64
CA LYS A 65 -4.57 -4.21 3.16
C LYS A 65 -5.71 -4.57 2.21
N LYS A 66 -6.33 -3.57 1.57
CA LYS A 66 -7.38 -3.80 0.57
C LYS A 66 -6.81 -4.48 -0.67
N GLU A 67 -5.66 -4.01 -1.15
CA GLU A 67 -4.98 -4.58 -2.30
C GLU A 67 -4.58 -6.03 -2.04
N ARG A 68 -3.97 -6.32 -0.89
CA ARG A 68 -3.64 -7.69 -0.47
C ARG A 68 -4.87 -8.61 -0.50
N ARG A 69 -6.03 -8.13 -0.02
CA ARG A 69 -7.27 -8.92 -0.06
C ARG A 69 -7.70 -9.21 -1.50
N LYS A 70 -7.73 -8.20 -2.37
CA LYS A 70 -8.08 -8.37 -3.78
C LYS A 70 -7.16 -9.36 -4.49
N LEU A 71 -5.85 -9.28 -4.23
CA LEU A 71 -4.87 -10.20 -4.81
C LEU A 71 -5.09 -11.64 -4.33
N LEU A 72 -5.41 -11.85 -3.05
CA LEU A 72 -5.74 -13.17 -2.54
C LEU A 72 -7.01 -13.75 -3.16
N GLU A 73 -8.06 -12.93 -3.32
CA GLU A 73 -9.29 -13.33 -4.01
C GLU A 73 -9.02 -13.69 -5.48
N ALA A 74 -8.19 -12.90 -6.18
CA ALA A 74 -7.79 -13.18 -7.55
C ALA A 74 -6.98 -14.50 -7.67
N ILE A 75 -6.06 -14.76 -6.73
CA ILE A 75 -5.32 -16.02 -6.68
C ILE A 75 -6.28 -17.20 -6.50
N GLU A 76 -7.25 -17.10 -5.59
CA GLU A 76 -8.23 -18.16 -5.35
C GLU A 76 -9.10 -18.42 -6.60
N GLN A 77 -9.52 -17.37 -7.29
CA GLN A 77 -10.29 -17.48 -8.54
C GLN A 77 -9.48 -18.16 -9.64
N LEU A 78 -8.23 -17.74 -9.83
CA LEU A 78 -7.33 -18.34 -10.83
C LEU A 78 -7.01 -19.80 -10.52
N GLN A 79 -6.87 -20.16 -9.24
CA GLN A 79 -6.71 -21.57 -8.83
C GLN A 79 -7.93 -22.40 -9.19
N LYS A 80 -9.14 -21.92 -8.87
CA LYS A 80 -10.39 -22.59 -9.25
C LYS A 80 -10.55 -22.72 -10.77
N GLU A 81 -10.16 -21.70 -11.53
CA GLU A 81 -10.20 -21.73 -12.99
C GLU A 81 -9.19 -22.73 -13.56
N LYS A 82 -7.97 -22.74 -13.03
CA LYS A 82 -6.96 -23.75 -13.37
C LYS A 82 -7.48 -25.16 -13.11
N ASP A 83 -8.03 -25.44 -11.93
CA ASP A 83 -8.53 -26.77 -11.57
C ASP A 83 -9.68 -27.22 -12.47
N LYS A 84 -10.55 -26.29 -12.91
CA LYS A 84 -11.59 -26.58 -13.91
C LYS A 84 -11.01 -26.92 -15.29
N LEU A 85 -9.93 -26.24 -15.70
CA LEU A 85 -9.27 -26.48 -16.99
C LEU A 85 -8.41 -27.75 -16.99
N THR A 86 -7.86 -28.15 -15.84
CA THR A 86 -7.08 -29.39 -15.68
C THR A 86 -7.93 -30.57 -15.18
N GLY A 87 -9.23 -30.36 -14.96
CA GLY A 87 -10.17 -31.36 -14.42
C GLY A 87 -10.83 -32.29 -15.44
N THR A 88 -10.40 -32.29 -16.70
CA THR A 88 -10.68 -33.42 -17.61
C THR A 88 -9.72 -34.55 -17.26
N GLU A 89 -10.27 -35.67 -16.79
CA GLU A 89 -9.58 -36.94 -16.55
C GLU A 89 -8.48 -37.18 -17.59
N GLU A 90 -7.26 -37.51 -17.14
CA GLU A 90 -6.31 -38.18 -18.03
C GLU A 90 -7.05 -39.38 -18.64
N PRO A 91 -7.14 -39.49 -19.98
CA PRO A 91 -7.83 -40.62 -20.59
C PRO A 91 -7.17 -41.89 -20.07
N ASN A 92 -7.97 -42.74 -19.41
CA ASN A 92 -7.49 -43.98 -18.85
C ASN A 92 -6.83 -44.79 -19.99
N PRO A 93 -5.52 -45.07 -19.93
CA PRO A 93 -4.83 -45.78 -21.01
C PRO A 93 -5.36 -47.20 -21.23
N ASP A 94 -6.17 -47.72 -20.30
CA ASP A 94 -6.84 -49.01 -20.41
C ASP A 94 -8.22 -48.95 -21.10
N GLU A 95 -8.76 -47.76 -21.39
CA GLU A 95 -10.01 -47.56 -22.16
C GLU A 95 -9.77 -47.37 -23.66
N ILE A 96 -8.60 -47.76 -24.17
CA ILE A 96 -8.40 -47.78 -25.63
C ILE A 96 -9.27 -48.91 -26.20
N PRO A 97 -10.24 -48.62 -27.08
CA PRO A 97 -11.07 -49.65 -27.69
C PRO A 97 -10.24 -50.30 -28.81
N PHE A 98 -9.23 -51.07 -28.45
CA PHE A 98 -8.65 -52.04 -29.38
C PHE A 98 -9.69 -53.15 -29.54
N ASP A 99 -10.40 -53.06 -30.64
CA ASP A 99 -11.39 -54.02 -31.11
C ASP A 99 -10.87 -55.46 -30.90
N SER A 100 -11.46 -56.15 -29.93
CA SER A 100 -11.13 -57.51 -29.53
C SER A 100 -11.73 -58.54 -30.50
N SER A 101 -11.54 -58.30 -31.80
CA SER A 101 -12.16 -59.10 -32.87
C SER A 101 -11.29 -59.30 -34.12
N ALA A 102 -9.96 -59.45 -33.96
CA ALA A 102 -9.16 -60.18 -34.95
C ALA A 102 -9.14 -61.68 -34.61
N SER A 103 -10.32 -62.31 -34.67
CA SER A 103 -10.41 -63.76 -34.78
C SER A 103 -9.77 -64.20 -36.09
N LEU A 104 -8.50 -64.60 -36.07
CA LEU A 104 -7.94 -65.40 -37.16
C LEU A 104 -8.48 -66.82 -37.03
N SER A 105 -9.68 -67.02 -37.55
CA SER A 105 -10.20 -68.33 -37.92
C SER A 105 -9.66 -68.72 -39.31
N ASN A 106 -8.96 -69.87 -39.33
CA ASN A 106 -8.72 -70.77 -40.47
C ASN A 106 -7.96 -70.23 -41.68
N PHE A 107 -6.72 -70.70 -41.87
CA PHE A 107 -6.37 -71.73 -42.87
C PHE A 107 -4.99 -72.34 -42.55
#